data_AF-A0A814LFD6-F1
#
_entry.id   AF-A0A814LFD6-F1
#
_cell.length_a   1.000
_cell.length_b   1.000
_cell.length_c   1.000
_cell.angle_alpha   90.00
_cell.angle_beta   90.00
_cell.angle_gamma   90.00
#
_symmetry.space_group_name_H-M   'P 1'
#
loop_
_entity.id
_entity.type
_entity.pdbx_description
1 polymer ?
#
loop_
_entity_poly.entity_id
_entity_poly.type
_entity_poly.pdbx_seq_one_letter_code
_entity_poly.pdbx_strand_id
1 'polypeptide(L)'
;MDVATLSCYDEELCITSGYYTDDSDFELVNAAEQPSDDNILLNLIRRDNHEQCAIYSTSPKTKIHHSKQLKRIIDDCGLSDEIYIKAYYILMRYLSSCLNMNEDILYGCMTIAVKLSEYTNFLNTVEKYIKHRITYEALMNAETLICNAIDWDLNITTPVTYLEAILTMLDVENVTKNSLRQISTKLIVQAVTDRKFYGIDSDKNGDCVKLREDI
;
A
#
# COMPACT_ATOMS: atom_id res chain seq x y z
N MET A 1 -12.16 -37.16 -41.46
CA MET A 1 -13.29 -36.66 -40.65
C MET A 1 -12.70 -35.74 -39.60
N ASP A 2 -12.08 -34.63 -40.04
CA ASP A 2 -12.72 -33.34 -40.44
C ASP A 2 -13.17 -32.63 -39.16
N VAL A 3 -12.45 -31.64 -38.60
CA VAL A 3 -12.09 -30.28 -39.08
C VAL A 3 -13.30 -29.45 -39.51
N ALA A 4 -13.64 -28.45 -38.68
CA ALA A 4 -14.07 -27.07 -39.01
C ALA A 4 -14.66 -26.40 -37.74
N THR A 5 -14.00 -25.46 -37.06
CA THR A 5 -13.81 -24.00 -37.33
C THR A 5 -15.05 -23.12 -37.16
N LEU A 6 -14.91 -22.08 -36.31
CA LEU A 6 -15.27 -20.64 -36.47
C LEU A 6 -15.16 -20.00 -35.04
N SER A 7 -14.21 -19.14 -34.65
CA SER A 7 -13.81 -17.79 -35.12
C SER A 7 -15.00 -16.81 -35.14
N CYS A 8 -14.99 -15.56 -34.67
CA CYS A 8 -14.01 -14.47 -34.48
C CYS A 8 -14.50 -13.60 -33.28
N TYR A 9 -13.72 -12.78 -32.58
CA TYR A 9 -13.11 -11.52 -33.08
C TYR A 9 -11.90 -11.09 -32.26
N ASP A 10 -10.88 -10.67 -33.00
CA ASP A 10 -9.66 -9.95 -32.62
C ASP A 10 -9.93 -8.50 -32.22
N GLU A 11 -9.05 -7.94 -31.39
CA GLU A 11 -8.43 -6.63 -31.62
C GLU A 11 -7.10 -6.57 -30.82
N GLU A 12 -6.03 -7.06 -31.45
CA GLU A 12 -4.67 -6.59 -31.18
C GLU A 12 -4.48 -5.22 -31.84
N LEU A 13 -3.89 -4.26 -31.13
CA LEU A 13 -3.17 -3.16 -31.77
C LEU A 13 -1.72 -3.14 -31.29
N CYS A 14 -0.85 -3.38 -32.26
CA CYS A 14 0.59 -3.44 -32.20
C CYS A 14 1.26 -2.13 -31.74
N ILE A 15 2.42 -2.24 -31.10
CA ILE A 15 3.60 -1.50 -31.55
C ILE A 15 4.78 -2.48 -31.67
N THR A 16 5.11 -2.71 -32.94
CA THR A 16 6.18 -3.49 -33.59
C THR A 16 7.58 -3.19 -33.00
N SER A 17 8.37 -4.19 -32.59
CA SER A 17 9.24 -5.03 -33.45
C SER A 17 10.08 -4.21 -34.44
N GLY A 18 11.36 -4.06 -34.12
CA GLY A 18 12.36 -3.38 -34.93
C GLY A 18 12.52 -3.99 -36.31
N TYR A 19 12.48 -3.13 -37.32
CA TYR A 19 13.01 -3.40 -38.64
C TYR A 19 14.38 -2.73 -38.75
N TYR A 20 15.39 -3.52 -39.09
CA TYR A 20 16.67 -3.03 -39.59
C TYR A 20 16.43 -2.41 -40.98
N THR A 21 16.77 -1.14 -41.12
CA THR A 21 17.08 -0.53 -42.42
C THR A 21 18.44 0.14 -42.30
N ASP A 22 19.38 -0.32 -43.13
CA ASP A 22 20.67 0.31 -43.39
C ASP A 22 20.47 1.75 -43.92
N ASP A 23 21.46 2.59 -43.60
CA ASP A 23 21.73 3.93 -44.16
C ASP A 23 20.71 5.04 -43.88
N SER A 24 20.95 5.79 -42.78
CA SER A 24 21.19 7.25 -42.80
C SER A 24 21.01 7.86 -41.41
N ASP A 25 22.05 8.54 -40.92
CA ASP A 25 22.08 9.60 -39.90
C ASP A 25 20.86 9.69 -38.94
N PHE A 26 20.96 9.05 -37.78
CA PHE A 26 20.07 9.34 -36.64
C PHE A 26 20.91 9.64 -35.41
N GLU A 27 20.86 10.90 -34.99
CA GLU A 27 21.33 11.34 -33.68
C GLU A 27 20.63 10.49 -32.61
N LEU A 28 21.43 9.76 -31.82
CA LEU A 28 20.99 9.12 -30.58
C LEU A 28 20.62 10.22 -29.58
N VAL A 29 19.39 10.73 -29.67
CA VAL A 29 18.77 11.50 -28.60
C VAL A 29 18.40 10.52 -27.49
N ASN A 30 19.38 10.21 -26.65
CA ASN A 30 19.17 9.69 -25.31
C ASN A 30 18.49 10.78 -24.47
N ALA A 31 17.18 10.92 -24.60
CA ALA A 31 16.35 11.70 -23.70
C ALA A 31 15.29 10.76 -23.10
N ALA A 32 15.72 9.88 -22.20
CA ALA A 32 14.83 9.47 -21.14
C ALA A 32 14.64 10.71 -20.25
N GLU A 33 13.67 11.55 -20.60
CA GLU A 33 13.28 12.68 -19.78
C GLU A 33 13.04 12.18 -18.35
N GLN A 34 13.78 12.72 -17.38
CA GLN A 34 13.47 12.46 -15.98
C GLN A 34 12.01 12.87 -15.76
N PRO A 35 11.18 12.01 -15.15
CA PRO A 35 9.78 12.36 -14.94
C PRO A 35 9.74 13.64 -14.11
N SER A 36 9.11 14.69 -14.64
CA SER A 36 8.82 15.89 -13.85
C SER A 36 8.07 15.52 -12.57
N ASP A 37 8.29 16.24 -11.48
CA ASP A 37 7.67 15.93 -10.18
C ASP A 37 6.12 15.88 -10.26
N ASP A 38 5.52 16.68 -11.15
CA ASP A 38 4.09 16.65 -11.46
C ASP A 38 3.62 15.30 -12.04
N ASN A 39 4.46 14.64 -12.86
CA ASN A 39 4.16 13.31 -13.40
C ASN A 39 4.19 12.24 -12.31
N ILE A 40 5.01 12.40 -11.26
CA ILE A 40 5.08 11.45 -10.13
C ILE A 40 3.77 11.51 -9.33
N LEU A 41 3.31 12.71 -8.96
CA LEU A 41 2.07 12.85 -8.17
C LEU A 41 0.85 12.36 -8.94
N LEU A 42 0.74 12.70 -10.23
CA LEU A 42 -0.37 12.23 -11.07
C LEU A 42 -0.39 10.72 -11.23
N ASN A 43 0.78 10.09 -11.32
CA ASN A 43 0.87 8.62 -11.38
C ASN A 43 0.48 7.97 -10.05
N LEU A 44 0.84 8.57 -8.91
CA LEU A 44 0.39 8.09 -7.60
C LEU A 44 -1.14 8.17 -7.47
N ILE A 45 -1.76 9.30 -7.83
CA ILE A 45 -3.22 9.49 -7.78
C ILE A 45 -3.94 8.46 -8.66
N ARG A 46 -3.45 8.24 -9.89
CA ARG A 46 -4.02 7.25 -10.80
C ARG A 46 -4.00 5.85 -10.21
N ARG A 47 -2.92 5.48 -9.52
CA ARG A 47 -2.78 4.15 -8.91
C ARG A 47 -3.68 3.96 -7.70
N ASP A 48 -3.79 4.98 -6.85
CA ASP A 48 -4.58 4.93 -5.63
C ASP A 48 -6.09 4.79 -5.90
N ASN A 49 -6.59 5.38 -7.00
CA ASN A 49 -7.98 5.17 -7.42
C ASN A 49 -8.34 3.70 -7.70
N HIS A 50 -7.35 2.85 -8.04
CA HIS A 50 -7.56 1.40 -8.19
C HIS A 50 -7.46 0.65 -6.84
N GLU A 51 -6.60 1.10 -5.92
CA GLU A 51 -6.40 0.49 -4.59
C GLU A 51 -7.52 0.84 -3.58
N GLN A 52 -8.12 2.01 -3.72
CA GLN A 52 -9.13 2.55 -2.79
C GLN A 52 -10.43 1.72 -2.71
N CYS A 53 -10.93 1.17 -3.82
CA CYS A 53 -12.14 0.35 -3.85
C CYS A 53 -12.06 -0.88 -2.92
N ALA A 54 -10.86 -1.46 -2.79
CA ALA A 54 -10.62 -2.60 -1.92
C ALA A 54 -10.67 -2.16 -0.44
N ILE A 55 -9.90 -1.13 -0.09
CA ILE A 55 -9.73 -0.66 1.29
C ILE A 55 -11.06 -0.16 1.90
N TYR A 56 -11.95 0.47 1.13
CA TYR A 56 -13.21 1.01 1.65
C TYR A 56 -14.30 -0.02 1.99
N SER A 57 -14.17 -1.26 1.51
CA SER A 57 -15.17 -2.32 1.73
C SER A 57 -15.26 -2.82 3.18
N THR A 58 -14.19 -2.66 3.98
CA THR A 58 -14.15 -3.15 5.36
C THR A 58 -14.87 -2.21 6.34
N SER A 59 -15.63 -2.77 7.28
CA SER A 59 -16.38 -1.98 8.27
C SER A 59 -15.44 -1.07 9.09
N PRO A 60 -15.81 0.20 9.33
CA PRO A 60 -14.95 1.12 10.09
C PRO A 60 -14.64 0.64 11.52
N LYS A 61 -15.56 -0.10 12.18
CA LYS A 61 -15.32 -0.70 13.50
C LYS A 61 -14.18 -1.74 13.44
N THR A 62 -14.19 -2.60 12.40
CA THR A 62 -13.15 -3.60 12.14
C THR A 62 -11.80 -2.95 11.87
N LYS A 63 -11.76 -1.94 10.99
CA LYS A 63 -10.54 -1.19 10.67
C LYS A 63 -9.86 -0.66 11.93
N ILE A 64 -10.62 -0.02 12.81
CA ILE A 64 -10.07 0.64 14.00
C ILE A 64 -9.64 -0.37 15.06
N HIS A 65 -10.39 -1.46 15.21
CA HIS A 65 -10.01 -2.52 16.13
C HIS A 65 -8.65 -3.11 15.75
N HIS A 66 -8.48 -3.56 14.50
CA HIS A 66 -7.22 -4.16 14.06
C HIS A 66 -6.10 -3.14 13.87
N SER A 67 -6.42 -1.91 13.47
CA SER A 67 -5.47 -0.79 13.44
C SER A 67 -4.83 -0.54 14.81
N LYS A 68 -5.62 -0.55 15.89
CA LYS A 68 -5.10 -0.39 17.26
C LYS A 68 -4.29 -1.61 17.72
N GLN A 69 -4.69 -2.82 17.35
CA GLN A 69 -3.92 -4.03 17.66
C GLN A 69 -2.57 -4.01 16.94
N LEU A 70 -2.57 -3.71 15.64
CA LEU A 70 -1.37 -3.58 14.84
C LEU A 70 -0.43 -2.51 15.41
N LYS A 71 -0.98 -1.34 15.78
CA LYS A 71 -0.16 -0.26 16.36
C LYS A 71 0.56 -0.70 17.63
N ARG A 72 -0.12 -1.43 18.53
CA ARG A 72 0.52 -1.99 19.73
C ARG A 72 1.66 -2.94 19.39
N ILE A 73 1.47 -3.83 18.40
CA ILE A 73 2.51 -4.76 17.96
C ILE A 73 3.73 -4.00 17.42
N ILE A 74 3.52 -2.98 16.59
CA ILE A 74 4.58 -2.12 16.05
C ILE A 74 5.34 -1.41 17.19
N ASP A 75 4.61 -0.79 18.12
CA ASP A 75 5.20 -0.05 19.24
C ASP A 75 6.00 -0.98 20.16
N ASP A 76 5.46 -2.15 20.49
CA ASP A 76 6.12 -3.18 21.30
C ASP A 76 7.43 -3.66 20.64
N CYS A 77 7.47 -3.72 19.30
CA CYS A 77 8.66 -4.08 18.52
C CYS A 77 9.62 -2.91 18.27
N GLY A 78 9.29 -1.69 18.71
CA GLY A 78 10.11 -0.50 18.50
C GLY A 78 10.23 -0.08 17.03
N LEU A 79 9.21 -0.36 16.21
CA LEU A 79 9.19 -0.05 14.79
C LEU A 79 8.65 1.37 14.53
N SER A 80 8.98 1.95 13.37
CA SER A 80 8.58 3.32 13.05
C SER A 80 7.09 3.43 12.67
N ASP A 81 6.55 4.64 12.78
CA ASP A 81 5.19 4.96 12.34
C ASP A 81 4.97 4.69 10.84
N GLU A 82 6.02 4.81 10.02
CA GLU A 82 5.94 4.52 8.58
C GLU A 82 5.73 3.02 8.31
N ILE A 83 6.39 2.15 9.08
CA ILE A 83 6.15 0.71 9.03
C ILE A 83 4.70 0.40 9.41
N TYR A 84 4.21 1.04 10.48
CA TYR A 84 2.82 0.88 10.89
C TYR A 84 1.84 1.26 9.79
N ILE A 85 2.04 2.41 9.13
CA ILE A 85 1.17 2.86 8.03
C ILE A 85 1.21 1.84 6.89
N LYS A 86 2.39 1.40 6.45
CA LYS A 86 2.52 0.40 5.38
C LYS A 86 1.84 -0.92 5.76
N ALA A 87 2.08 -1.43 6.97
CA ALA A 87 1.45 -2.65 7.49
C ALA A 87 -0.07 -2.52 7.58
N TYR A 88 -0.59 -1.34 7.96
CA TYR A 88 -2.02 -1.08 7.99
C TYR A 88 -2.63 -1.16 6.60
N TYR A 89 -2.00 -0.58 5.57
CA TYR A 89 -2.52 -0.65 4.20
C TYR A 89 -2.47 -2.08 3.63
N ILE A 90 -1.42 -2.86 3.94
CA ILE A 90 -1.39 -4.32 3.65
C ILE A 90 -2.59 -5.00 4.29
N LEU A 91 -2.83 -4.75 5.57
CA LEU A 91 -3.92 -5.36 6.32
C LEU A 91 -5.29 -4.99 5.74
N MET A 92 -5.49 -3.74 5.32
CA MET A 92 -6.75 -3.32 4.72
C MET A 92 -7.02 -4.01 3.40
N ARG A 93 -6.00 -4.17 2.54
CA ARG A 93 -6.10 -4.95 1.30
C ARG A 93 -6.36 -6.43 1.57
N TYR A 94 -5.75 -6.99 2.61
CA TYR A 94 -6.05 -8.36 3.02
C TYR A 94 -7.51 -8.51 3.48
N LEU A 95 -7.98 -7.61 4.35
CA LEU A 95 -9.34 -7.65 4.90
C LEU A 95 -10.44 -7.42 3.85
N SER A 96 -10.11 -6.75 2.74
CA SER A 96 -11.03 -6.61 1.62
C SER A 96 -11.19 -7.87 0.78
N SER A 97 -10.15 -8.71 0.73
CA SER A 97 -10.16 -9.99 0.00
C SER A 97 -10.57 -11.17 0.88
N CYS A 98 -10.29 -11.11 2.18
CA CYS A 98 -10.44 -12.21 3.13
C CYS A 98 -10.93 -11.71 4.50
N LEU A 99 -12.01 -12.31 5.03
CA LEU A 99 -12.54 -11.95 6.35
C LEU A 99 -11.92 -12.75 7.51
N ASN A 100 -11.05 -13.72 7.21
CA ASN A 100 -10.42 -14.55 8.22
C ASN A 100 -9.26 -13.80 8.87
N MET A 101 -9.52 -13.32 10.08
CA MET A 101 -8.56 -12.54 10.86
C MET A 101 -8.10 -13.32 12.08
N ASN A 102 -6.78 -13.41 12.25
CA ASN A 102 -6.14 -13.89 13.46
C ASN A 102 -4.94 -12.99 13.80
N GLU A 103 -4.32 -13.22 14.96
CA GLU A 103 -3.17 -12.43 15.40
C GLU A 103 -1.96 -12.63 14.46
N ASP A 104 -1.82 -13.82 13.88
CA ASP A 104 -0.73 -14.15 12.94
C ASP A 104 -0.73 -13.26 11.70
N ILE A 105 -1.92 -12.90 11.17
CA ILE A 105 -2.05 -11.97 10.05
C ILE A 105 -1.49 -10.58 10.42
N LEU A 106 -1.66 -10.11 11.66
CA LEU A 106 -1.09 -8.81 12.09
C LEU A 106 0.44 -8.86 12.06
N TYR A 107 1.02 -9.94 12.59
CA TYR A 107 2.47 -10.16 12.54
C TYR A 107 2.97 -10.33 11.10
N GLY A 108 2.20 -11.00 10.24
CA GLY A 108 2.50 -11.13 8.81
C GLY A 108 2.52 -9.77 8.10
N CYS A 109 1.50 -8.93 8.31
CA CYS A 109 1.42 -7.59 7.73
C CYS A 109 2.61 -6.71 8.16
N MET A 110 2.96 -6.75 9.44
CA MET A 110 4.16 -6.08 9.96
C MET A 110 5.43 -6.60 9.27
N THR A 111 5.58 -7.91 9.15
CA THR A 111 6.80 -8.53 8.60
C THR A 111 6.99 -8.19 7.13
N ILE A 112 5.91 -8.25 6.33
CA ILE A 112 5.93 -7.81 4.93
C ILE A 112 6.28 -6.32 4.84
N ALA A 113 5.63 -5.46 5.63
CA ALA A 113 5.89 -4.02 5.60
C ALA A 113 7.36 -3.68 5.85
N VAL A 114 8.00 -4.40 6.76
CA VAL A 114 9.41 -4.16 7.06
C VAL A 114 10.34 -4.72 5.99
N LYS A 115 10.06 -5.92 5.46
CA LYS A 115 10.78 -6.46 4.29
C LYS A 115 10.75 -5.48 3.11
N LEU A 116 9.63 -4.78 2.92
CA LEU A 116 9.44 -3.75 1.87
C LEU A 116 10.06 -2.37 2.20
N SER A 117 10.68 -2.19 3.36
CA SER A 117 11.18 -0.88 3.81
C SER A 117 12.70 -0.87 4.02
N GLU A 118 13.41 -1.83 3.42
CA GLU A 118 14.88 -1.96 3.49
C GLU A 118 15.46 -1.89 4.91
N TYR A 119 14.65 -2.25 5.92
CA TYR A 119 15.07 -2.17 7.32
C TYR A 119 15.96 -3.38 7.66
N THR A 120 17.26 -3.24 7.39
CA THR A 120 18.27 -4.30 7.52
C THR A 120 18.41 -4.86 8.94
N ASN A 121 18.02 -4.11 9.97
CA ASN A 121 18.09 -4.54 11.37
C ASN A 121 16.89 -5.37 11.85
N PHE A 122 15.91 -5.63 11.00
CA PHE A 122 14.62 -6.20 11.40
C PHE A 122 14.69 -7.67 11.84
N LEU A 123 15.44 -8.51 11.11
CA LEU A 123 15.46 -9.96 11.37
C LEU A 123 15.83 -10.28 12.82
N ASN A 124 16.81 -9.55 13.37
CA ASN A 124 17.26 -9.72 14.75
C ASN A 124 16.24 -9.21 15.79
N THR A 125 15.50 -8.14 15.47
CA THR A 125 14.50 -7.55 16.37
C THR A 125 13.23 -8.39 16.39
N VAL A 126 12.77 -8.84 15.23
CA VAL A 126 11.56 -9.65 15.09
C VAL A 126 11.72 -10.98 15.78
N GLU A 127 12.82 -11.69 15.51
CA GLU A 127 13.04 -13.00 16.10
C GLU A 127 13.04 -12.92 17.63
N LYS A 128 13.53 -11.82 18.21
CA LYS A 128 13.53 -11.57 19.65
C LYS A 128 12.12 -11.33 20.23
N TYR A 129 11.26 -10.61 19.52
CA TYR A 129 9.90 -10.27 19.99
C TYR A 129 8.85 -11.33 19.63
N ILE A 130 9.03 -12.01 18.50
CA ILE A 130 8.14 -13.05 17.98
C ILE A 130 8.34 -14.38 18.69
N LYS A 131 9.54 -14.67 19.23
CA LYS A 131 9.93 -15.98 19.80
C LYS A 131 8.93 -16.66 20.73
N HIS A 132 8.07 -15.88 21.39
CA HIS A 132 7.08 -16.38 22.35
C HIS A 132 5.62 -16.08 21.97
N ARG A 133 5.38 -15.41 20.85
CA ARG A 133 4.04 -14.97 20.40
C ARG A 133 3.53 -15.80 19.23
N ILE A 134 4.39 -16.09 18.25
CA ILE A 134 4.05 -16.82 17.03
C ILE A 134 5.24 -17.68 16.60
N THR A 135 4.97 -18.87 16.08
CA THR A 135 6.04 -19.73 15.53
C THR A 135 6.51 -19.18 14.18
N TYR A 136 7.76 -19.44 13.82
CA TYR A 136 8.28 -19.03 12.51
C TYR A 136 7.44 -19.59 11.35
N GLU A 137 6.99 -20.85 11.46
CA GLU A 137 6.13 -21.48 10.47
C GLU A 137 4.77 -20.77 10.35
N ALA A 138 4.12 -20.45 11.47
CA ALA A 138 2.85 -19.72 11.46
C ALA A 138 3.02 -18.31 10.85
N LEU A 139 4.15 -17.65 11.11
CA LEU A 139 4.46 -16.37 10.49
C LEU A 139 4.62 -16.48 8.97
N MET A 140 5.40 -17.45 8.49
CA MET A 140 5.61 -17.68 7.06
C MET A 140 4.29 -18.04 6.35
N ASN A 141 3.43 -18.83 7.01
CA ASN A 141 2.10 -19.14 6.50
C ASN A 141 1.23 -17.89 6.43
N ALA A 142 1.24 -17.04 7.46
CA ALA A 142 0.52 -15.78 7.46
C ALA A 142 1.00 -14.84 6.34
N GLU A 143 2.31 -14.70 6.14
CA GLU A 143 2.87 -13.90 5.03
C GLU A 143 2.41 -14.43 3.67
N THR A 144 2.46 -15.75 3.47
CA THR A 144 2.04 -16.39 2.23
C THR A 144 0.54 -16.18 1.98
N LEU A 145 -0.29 -16.33 3.01
CA LEU A 145 -1.74 -16.08 2.93
C LEU A 145 -2.03 -14.62 2.55
N ILE A 146 -1.33 -13.66 3.15
CA ILE A 146 -1.49 -12.24 2.85
C ILE A 146 -1.10 -11.97 1.41
N CYS A 147 0.09 -12.39 0.99
CA CYS A 147 0.59 -12.17 -0.37
C CYS A 147 -0.36 -12.77 -1.42
N ASN A 148 -0.86 -13.99 -1.20
CA ASN A 148 -1.82 -14.61 -2.11
C ASN A 148 -3.16 -13.86 -2.14
N ALA A 149 -3.65 -13.35 -1.01
CA ALA A 149 -4.92 -12.61 -0.95
C ALA A 149 -4.86 -11.23 -1.61
N ILE A 150 -3.67 -10.66 -1.80
CA ILE A 150 -3.44 -9.38 -2.48
C ILE A 150 -2.78 -9.57 -3.86
N ASP A 151 -2.82 -10.78 -4.41
CA ASP A 151 -2.27 -11.16 -5.72
C ASP A 151 -0.79 -10.79 -5.90
N TRP A 152 -0.02 -10.85 -4.81
CA TRP A 152 1.39 -10.45 -4.74
C TRP A 152 1.66 -9.00 -5.14
N ASP A 153 0.63 -8.17 -5.26
CA ASP A 153 0.78 -6.74 -5.48
C ASP A 153 1.14 -6.03 -4.17
N LEU A 154 2.44 -6.04 -3.89
CA LEU A 154 3.06 -5.39 -2.73
C LEU A 154 3.39 -3.91 -2.98
N ASN A 155 3.07 -3.38 -4.16
CA ASN A 155 3.29 -2.00 -4.46
C ASN A 155 2.17 -1.17 -3.83
N ILE A 156 2.38 -0.75 -2.59
CA ILE A 156 1.35 -0.08 -1.79
C ILE A 156 1.57 1.42 -1.80
N THR A 157 0.57 2.15 -2.27
CA THR A 157 0.57 3.61 -2.16
C THR A 157 0.05 3.97 -0.77
N THR A 158 0.78 4.82 -0.05
CA THR A 158 0.35 5.28 1.27
C THR A 158 0.32 6.81 1.31
N PRO A 159 -0.40 7.42 2.26
CA PRO A 159 -0.33 8.86 2.50
C PRO A 159 1.10 9.37 2.74
N VAL A 160 1.99 8.53 3.26
CA VAL A 160 3.42 8.88 3.41
C VAL A 160 4.10 8.97 2.05
N THR A 161 3.76 8.11 1.09
CA THR A 161 4.28 8.18 -0.29
C THR A 161 3.91 9.50 -0.95
N TYR A 162 2.67 9.96 -0.76
CA TYR A 162 2.23 11.28 -1.23
C TYR A 162 2.95 12.42 -0.51
N LEU A 163 3.11 12.31 0.80
CA LEU A 163 3.83 13.30 1.59
C LEU A 163 5.27 13.48 1.07
N GLU A 164 5.98 12.39 0.77
CA GLU A 164 7.32 12.48 0.19
C GLU A 164 7.32 13.23 -1.15
N ALA A 165 6.39 12.88 -2.07
CA ALA A 165 6.27 13.58 -3.34
C ALA A 165 5.93 15.08 -3.17
N ILE A 166 5.05 15.42 -2.22
CA ILE A 166 4.75 16.82 -1.90
C ILE A 166 5.99 17.53 -1.35
N LEU A 167 6.73 16.89 -0.44
CA LEU A 167 7.93 17.47 0.15
C LEU A 167 9.04 17.68 -0.89
N THR A 168 9.18 16.84 -1.91
CA THR A 168 10.17 17.08 -2.99
C THR A 168 9.85 18.35 -3.78
N MET A 169 8.57 18.60 -4.05
CA MET A 169 8.10 19.79 -4.77
C MET A 169 8.20 21.10 -3.99
N LEU A 170 8.34 21.06 -2.66
CA LEU A 170 8.48 22.27 -1.85
C LEU A 170 9.89 22.84 -1.94
N ASP A 171 10.00 24.13 -2.25
CA ASP A 171 11.26 24.89 -2.20
C ASP A 171 11.56 25.34 -0.76
N VAL A 172 11.91 24.37 0.10
CA VAL A 172 12.28 24.60 1.50
C VAL A 172 13.50 23.77 1.88
N GLU A 173 14.22 24.19 2.92
CA GLU A 173 15.40 23.46 3.40
C GLU A 173 15.08 22.02 3.86
N ASN A 174 16.02 21.10 3.65
CA ASN A 174 15.87 19.69 4.01
C ASN A 174 15.57 19.47 5.51
N VAL A 175 16.11 20.32 6.40
CA VAL A 175 15.82 20.24 7.84
C VAL A 175 14.34 20.49 8.12
N THR A 176 13.75 21.45 7.40
CA THR A 176 12.31 21.75 7.45
C THR A 176 11.50 20.62 6.84
N LYS A 177 11.93 20.06 5.69
CA LYS A 177 11.26 18.89 5.09
C LYS A 177 11.22 17.70 6.05
N ASN A 178 12.33 17.40 6.72
CA ASN A 178 12.40 16.33 7.71
C ASN A 178 11.47 16.59 8.92
N SER A 179 11.40 17.83 9.39
CA SER A 179 10.51 18.20 10.50
C SER A 179 9.03 18.07 10.10
N LEU A 180 8.69 18.53 8.89
CA LEU A 180 7.35 18.39 8.31
C LEU A 180 6.99 16.91 8.13
N ARG A 181 7.92 16.09 7.62
CA ARG A 181 7.73 14.64 7.48
C ARG A 181 7.36 14.00 8.81
N GLN A 182 8.14 14.26 9.86
CA GLN A 182 7.90 13.67 11.18
C GLN A 182 6.55 14.07 11.78
N ILE A 183 6.16 15.34 11.67
CA ILE A 183 4.88 15.83 12.20
C ILE A 183 3.71 15.25 11.39
N SER A 184 3.79 15.32 10.06
CA SER A 184 2.75 14.83 9.16
C SER A 184 2.55 13.32 9.27
N THR A 185 3.63 12.53 9.41
CA THR A 185 3.52 11.08 9.65
C THR A 185 2.72 10.78 10.92
N LYS A 186 2.94 11.51 12.01
CA LYS A 186 2.15 11.35 13.25
C LYS A 186 0.68 11.69 13.04
N LEU A 187 0.38 12.74 12.27
CA LEU A 187 -1.00 13.10 11.91
C LEU A 187 -1.66 12.03 11.05
N ILE A 188 -0.93 11.43 10.11
CA ILE A 188 -1.42 10.30 9.30
C ILE A 188 -1.77 9.11 10.19
N VAL A 189 -0.91 8.76 11.16
CA VAL A 189 -1.21 7.69 12.14
C VAL A 189 -2.48 7.98 12.93
N GLN A 190 -2.65 9.22 13.38
CA GLN A 190 -3.88 9.64 14.07
C GLN A 190 -5.10 9.49 13.17
N ALA A 191 -5.01 9.90 11.91
CA ALA A 191 -6.11 9.78 10.96
C ALA A 191 -6.51 8.33 10.72
N VAL A 192 -5.53 7.43 10.57
CA VAL A 192 -5.77 6.00 10.33
C VAL A 192 -6.40 5.30 11.54
N THR A 193 -6.19 5.81 12.76
CA THR A 193 -6.70 5.22 14.01
C THR A 193 -8.03 5.83 14.51
N ASP A 194 -8.46 6.97 13.96
CA ASP A 194 -9.64 7.71 14.41
C ASP A 194 -10.88 7.44 13.53
N ARG A 195 -12.03 7.23 14.18
CA ARG A 195 -13.37 7.01 13.59
C ARG A 195 -13.80 8.14 12.67
N LYS A 196 -13.41 9.38 12.99
CA LYS A 196 -13.87 10.58 12.29
C LYS A 196 -13.43 10.61 10.82
N PHE A 197 -12.27 10.03 10.52
CA PHE A 197 -11.74 9.99 9.16
C PHE A 197 -12.36 8.89 8.29
N TYR A 198 -13.21 8.03 8.86
CA TYR A 198 -13.96 7.01 8.13
C TYR A 198 -15.42 7.41 7.86
N GLY A 199 -15.79 8.68 8.08
CA GLY A 199 -17.17 9.12 7.86
C GLY A 199 -18.18 8.49 8.83
N ILE A 200 -17.72 7.88 9.93
CA ILE A 200 -18.62 7.45 11.00
C ILE A 200 -18.99 8.70 11.80
N ASP A 201 -20.05 9.39 11.38
CA ASP A 201 -20.73 10.27 12.31
C ASP A 201 -21.24 9.41 13.46
N SER A 202 -20.73 9.70 14.66
CA SER A 202 -21.17 9.07 15.90
C SER A 202 -22.56 9.59 16.23
N ASP A 203 -23.56 9.11 15.50
CA ASP A 203 -24.93 9.28 15.91
C ASP A 203 -25.15 8.50 17.21
N LYS A 204 -25.85 9.11 18.16
CA LYS A 204 -25.99 8.66 19.56
C LYS A 204 -26.63 7.27 19.72
N ASN A 205 -26.97 6.60 18.62
CA ASN A 205 -27.63 5.29 18.57
C ASN A 205 -26.79 4.17 17.91
N GLY A 206 -25.54 4.42 17.49
CA GLY A 206 -24.60 3.33 17.16
C GLY A 206 -24.76 2.65 15.80
N ASP A 207 -25.66 3.15 14.95
CA ASP A 207 -25.82 2.72 13.56
C ASP A 207 -24.89 3.52 12.63
N CYS A 208 -24.18 2.82 11.74
CA CYS A 208 -23.33 3.44 10.73
C CYS A 208 -24.21 4.15 9.68
N VAL A 209 -24.30 5.47 9.75
CA VAL A 209 -24.94 6.28 8.71
C VAL A 209 -24.06 6.23 7.46
N LYS A 210 -24.59 5.72 6.34
CA LYS A 210 -23.95 5.86 5.03
C LYS A 210 -23.82 7.35 4.74
N LEU A 211 -22.60 7.83 4.48
CA LEU A 211 -22.40 9.16 3.93
C LEU A 211 -23.22 9.27 2.64
N ARG A 212 -24.06 10.30 2.57
CA ARG A 212 -24.92 10.59 1.42
C ARG A 212 -24.05 10.76 0.18
N GLU A 213 -24.40 10.04 -0.87
CA GLU A 213 -23.97 10.27 -2.24
C GLU A 213 -24.63 11.56 -2.75
N ASP A 214 -24.07 12.71 -2.42
CA ASP A 214 -24.44 13.98 -3.05
C ASP A 214 -23.15 14.79 -3.35
N ILE A 215 -22.43 14.39 -4.42
CA ILE A 215 -21.57 15.28 -5.25
C ILE A 215 -21.83 14.91 -6.72
#